data_AF-A0A1M5EQ33-F1
#
_entry.id   AF-A0A1M5EQ33-F1
#
_cell.length_a   1.000
_cell.length_b   1.000
_cell.length_c   1.000
_cell.angle_alpha   90.00
_cell.angle_beta   90.00
_cell.angle_gamma   90.00
#
_symmetry.space_group_name_H-M   'P 1'
#
loop_
_entity.id
_entity.type
_entity.pdbx_description
1 polymer ?
#
loop_
_entity_poly.entity_id
_entity_poly.type
_entity_poly.pdbx_seq_one_letter_code
_entity_poly.pdbx_strand_id
1 'polypeptide(L)'
;MFRGKKNKAFHPFNILLFCIHIISISLLLFLFFNLFWSEPEIEPGIIFIRIATACGSFILLKFGLEKIVGNVFDLDEVVDSYLYQKLSYRNFTALILLIPSLIFIYTYTPTPSALYTLLGLVVLTNVFSLLLIYRKNQNLISGNWFYFILYLCALEIAPYIILYKLITI
;
A
#
# COMPACT_ATOMS: atom_id res chain seq x y z
N MET A 1 4.60 27.76 -11.25
CA MET A 1 5.41 27.10 -12.30
C MET A 1 5.80 25.75 -11.73
N PHE A 2 4.98 24.70 -11.83
CA PHE A 2 4.85 23.79 -12.97
C PHE A 2 3.38 23.43 -13.22
N ARG A 3 2.88 23.82 -14.40
CA ARG A 3 1.57 23.44 -14.95
C ARG A 3 1.92 22.64 -16.21
N GLY A 4 1.58 21.35 -16.28
CA GLY A 4 1.69 20.59 -17.53
C GLY A 4 2.29 19.20 -17.40
N LYS A 5 1.43 18.20 -17.21
CA LYS A 5 1.21 17.05 -18.11
C LYS A 5 0.15 16.18 -17.47
N LYS A 6 -0.73 15.58 -18.27
CA LYS A 6 -1.70 14.59 -17.78
C LYS A 6 -0.92 13.48 -17.10
N ASN A 7 -0.92 13.46 -15.77
CA ASN A 7 -0.17 12.51 -14.96
C ASN A 7 -0.85 11.15 -15.07
N LYS A 8 -0.56 10.43 -16.14
CA LYS A 8 -1.01 9.05 -16.29
C LYS A 8 -0.39 8.22 -15.17
N ALA A 9 -1.19 7.40 -14.50
CA ALA A 9 -0.75 6.50 -13.43
C ALA A 9 0.50 5.67 -13.84
N PHE A 10 0.57 5.28 -15.11
CA PHE A 10 1.62 4.49 -15.75
C PHE A 10 2.85 5.27 -16.21
N HIS A 11 3.32 6.25 -15.42
CA HIS A 11 4.65 6.81 -15.67
C HIS A 11 5.72 5.78 -15.23
N PRO A 12 6.78 5.52 -16.01
CA PRO A 12 7.81 4.52 -15.65
C PRO A 12 8.45 4.77 -14.27
N PHE A 13 8.57 6.04 -13.87
CA PHE A 13 8.99 6.40 -12.51
C PHE A 13 8.07 5.85 -11.41
N ASN A 14 6.75 5.89 -11.60
CA ASN A 14 5.80 5.32 -10.64
C ASN A 14 5.87 3.80 -10.61
N ILE A 15 6.11 3.15 -11.75
CA ILE A 15 6.27 1.70 -11.84
C ILE A 15 7.52 1.28 -11.06
N LEU A 16 8.64 1.98 -11.23
CA LEU A 16 9.87 1.74 -10.46
C LEU A 16 9.62 1.90 -8.96
N LEU A 17 8.99 3.00 -8.56
CA LEU A 17 8.67 3.26 -7.17
C LEU A 17 7.68 2.24 -6.58
N PHE A 18 6.78 1.70 -7.40
CA PHE A 18 5.87 0.64 -7.01
C PHE A 18 6.59 -0.67 -6.72
N CYS A 19 7.61 -1.03 -7.50
CA CYS A 19 8.46 -2.18 -7.19
C CYS A 19 9.18 -2.02 -5.84
N ILE A 20 9.73 -0.83 -5.57
CA ILE A 20 10.36 -0.51 -4.28
C ILE A 20 9.34 -0.64 -3.14
N HIS A 21 8.11 -0.19 -3.37
CA HIS A 21 7.03 -0.32 -2.40
C HIS A 21 6.70 -1.77 -2.06
N ILE A 22 6.59 -2.65 -3.07
CA ILE A 22 6.39 -4.10 -2.86
C ILE A 22 7.54 -4.68 -2.04
N ILE A 23 8.79 -4.37 -2.39
CA ILE A 23 9.97 -4.88 -1.68
C ILE A 23 9.96 -4.44 -0.21
N SER A 24 9.69 -3.16 0.04
CA SER A 24 9.67 -2.57 1.39
C SER A 24 8.61 -3.21 2.30
N ILE A 25 7.37 -3.37 1.81
CA ILE A 25 6.31 -4.06 2.56
C ILE A 25 6.66 -5.52 2.79
N SER A 26 7.21 -6.19 1.79
CA SER A 26 7.56 -7.61 1.89
C SER A 26 8.67 -7.84 2.91
N LEU A 27 9.65 -6.94 2.98
CA LEU A 27 10.70 -6.96 4.01
C LEU A 27 10.12 -6.79 5.41
N LEU A 28 9.21 -5.84 5.60
CA LEU A 28 8.53 -5.63 6.89
C LEU A 28 7.77 -6.90 7.32
N LEU A 29 7.01 -7.52 6.41
CA LEU A 29 6.27 -8.75 6.71
C LEU A 29 7.20 -9.93 6.98
N PHE A 30 8.32 -10.03 6.27
CA PHE A 30 9.34 -11.03 6.53
C PHE A 30 9.98 -10.86 7.91
N LEU A 31 10.25 -9.63 8.35
CA LEU A 31 10.71 -9.32 9.71
C LEU A 31 9.70 -9.78 10.77
N PHE A 32 8.40 -9.52 10.56
CA PHE A 32 7.35 -10.02 11.44
C PHE A 32 7.27 -11.55 11.44
N PHE A 33 7.40 -12.19 10.28
CA PHE A 33 7.37 -13.65 10.18
C PHE A 33 8.51 -14.29 10.99
N ASN A 34 9.74 -13.79 10.86
CA ASN A 34 10.89 -14.29 11.64
C ASN A 34 10.76 -14.03 13.16
N LEU A 35 10.01 -13.00 13.56
CA LEU A 35 9.78 -12.70 14.98
C LEU A 35 8.80 -13.70 15.61
N PHE A 36 7.72 -14.05 14.90
CA PHE A 36 6.66 -14.92 15.43
C PHE A 36 6.94 -16.42 15.23
N TRP A 37 7.65 -16.78 14.16
CA TRP A 37 8.06 -18.16 13.88
C TRP A 37 9.57 -18.27 14.07
N SER A 38 9.98 -18.78 15.24
CA SER A 38 11.36 -19.20 15.47
C SER A 38 11.67 -20.44 14.65
N GLU A 39 12.65 -20.32 13.75
CA GLU A 39 13.20 -21.37 12.89
C GLU A 39 12.20 -22.05 11.94
N PRO A 40 11.85 -21.38 10.81
CA PRO A 40 11.15 -22.07 9.75
C PRO A 40 12.05 -23.15 9.14
N GLU A 41 11.50 -24.36 8.93
CA GLU A 41 12.18 -25.47 8.23
C GLU A 41 12.53 -25.15 6.76
N ILE A 42 11.94 -24.08 6.21
CA ILE A 42 12.06 -23.65 4.82
C ILE A 42 13.13 -22.56 4.72
N GLU A 43 13.95 -22.60 3.65
CA GLU A 43 14.96 -21.57 3.39
C GLU A 43 14.37 -20.14 3.41
N PRO A 44 15.04 -19.18 4.09
CA PRO A 44 14.53 -17.83 4.28
C PRO A 44 14.29 -17.08 2.96
N GLY A 45 15.08 -17.35 1.92
CA GLY A 45 14.90 -16.76 0.60
C GLY A 45 13.60 -17.18 -0.09
N ILE A 46 13.19 -18.44 0.07
CA ILE A 46 11.94 -18.97 -0.50
C ILE A 46 10.73 -18.34 0.20
N ILE A 47 10.81 -18.19 1.53
CA ILE A 47 9.76 -17.52 2.32
C ILE A 47 9.60 -16.07 1.87
N PHE A 48 10.70 -15.35 1.71
CA PHE A 48 10.67 -13.96 1.22
C PHE A 48 10.02 -13.87 -0.17
N ILE A 49 10.39 -14.72 -1.12
CA ILE A 49 9.80 -14.73 -2.47
C ILE A 49 8.30 -15.04 -2.42
N ARG A 50 7.87 -15.99 -1.58
CA ARG A 50 6.44 -16.29 -1.38
C ARG A 50 5.67 -15.09 -0.83
N ILE A 51 6.21 -14.41 0.19
CA ILE A 51 5.60 -13.20 0.77
C ILE A 51 5.55 -12.10 -0.30
N ALA A 52 6.65 -11.86 -1.02
CA ALA A 52 6.73 -10.81 -2.03
C ALA A 52 5.77 -11.02 -3.20
N THR A 53 5.63 -12.26 -3.68
CA THR A 53 4.68 -12.61 -4.75
C THR A 53 3.23 -12.50 -4.29
N ALA A 54 2.91 -12.95 -3.07
CA ALA A 54 1.59 -12.79 -2.48
C ALA A 54 1.22 -11.30 -2.29
N CYS A 55 2.13 -10.50 -1.74
CA CYS A 55 1.91 -9.05 -1.58
C CYS A 55 1.80 -8.32 -2.92
N GLY A 56 2.70 -8.62 -3.87
CA GLY A 56 2.67 -8.01 -5.19
C GLY A 56 1.36 -8.30 -5.94
N SER A 57 0.92 -9.56 -5.95
CA SER A 57 -0.35 -9.94 -6.59
C SER A 57 -1.56 -9.30 -5.91
N PHE A 58 -1.63 -9.27 -4.58
CA PHE A 58 -2.71 -8.61 -3.86
C PHE A 58 -2.80 -7.12 -4.17
N ILE A 59 -1.66 -6.42 -4.19
CA ILE A 59 -1.62 -4.99 -4.48
C ILE A 59 -2.01 -4.71 -5.95
N LEU A 60 -1.51 -5.51 -6.90
CA LEU A 60 -1.86 -5.38 -8.31
C LEU A 60 -3.34 -5.63 -8.56
N LEU A 61 -3.91 -6.64 -7.91
CA LEU A 61 -5.34 -6.95 -8.01
C LEU A 61 -6.17 -5.79 -7.45
N LYS A 62 -5.80 -5.24 -6.29
CA LYS A 62 -6.46 -4.05 -5.73
C LYS A 62 -6.41 -2.87 -6.71
N PHE A 63 -5.23 -2.56 -7.25
CA PHE A 63 -5.07 -1.46 -8.21
C PHE A 63 -5.88 -1.66 -9.50
N GLY A 64 -5.95 -2.91 -10.01
CA GLY A 64 -6.75 -3.25 -11.18
C GLY A 64 -8.24 -3.04 -10.95
N LEU A 65 -8.76 -3.48 -9.79
CA LEU A 65 -10.16 -3.25 -9.41
C LEU A 65 -10.48 -1.76 -9.29
N GLU A 66 -9.57 -0.96 -8.70
CA GLU A 66 -9.74 0.50 -8.59
C GLU A 66 -9.88 1.15 -9.97
N LYS A 67 -9.12 0.67 -10.96
CA LYS A 67 -9.16 1.20 -12.32
C LYS A 67 -10.42 0.76 -13.09
N ILE A 68 -10.88 -0.48 -12.91
CA ILE A 68 -12.14 -0.97 -13.51
C ILE A 68 -13.32 -0.17 -12.99
N VAL A 69 -13.38 0.08 -11.68
CA VAL A 69 -14.43 0.91 -11.07
C VAL A 69 -14.43 2.32 -11.66
N GLY A 70 -13.26 2.95 -11.82
CA GLY A 70 -13.17 4.27 -12.46
C GLY A 70 -13.75 4.32 -13.88
N ASN A 71 -13.52 3.27 -14.66
CA ASN A 71 -14.02 3.15 -16.03
C ASN A 71 -15.53 2.87 -16.08
N VAL A 72 -16.06 1.98 -15.22
CA VAL A 72 -17.50 1.64 -15.19
C VAL A 72 -18.38 2.86 -14.88
N PHE A 73 -17.86 3.83 -14.14
CA PHE A 73 -18.61 5.02 -13.72
C PHE A 73 -18.30 6.27 -14.57
N ASP A 74 -17.55 6.16 -15.67
CA ASP A 74 -17.13 7.32 -16.50
C ASP A 74 -16.39 8.43 -15.69
N LEU A 75 -15.71 8.03 -14.60
CA LEU A 75 -14.95 8.93 -13.73
C LEU A 75 -13.43 8.76 -13.91
N ASP A 76 -13.01 8.23 -15.05
CA ASP A 76 -11.63 7.83 -15.33
C ASP A 76 -10.60 8.94 -15.05
N GLU A 77 -10.87 10.19 -15.44
CA GLU A 77 -9.94 11.30 -15.21
C GLU A 77 -9.78 11.64 -13.71
N VAL A 78 -10.88 11.59 -12.96
CA VAL A 78 -10.87 11.89 -11.51
C VAL A 78 -10.21 10.74 -10.76
N VAL A 79 -10.59 9.51 -11.07
CA VAL A 79 -10.03 8.30 -10.45
C VAL A 79 -8.55 8.15 -10.78
N ASP A 80 -8.10 8.43 -12.01
CA ASP A 80 -6.67 8.37 -12.33
C ASP A 80 -5.85 9.40 -11.56
N SER A 81 -6.37 10.62 -11.39
CA SER A 81 -5.68 11.64 -10.61
C SER A 81 -5.58 11.28 -9.12
N TYR A 82 -6.65 10.69 -8.58
CA TYR A 82 -6.71 10.19 -7.21
C TYR A 82 -5.75 9.01 -7.00
N LEU A 83 -5.78 8.01 -7.90
CA LEU A 83 -4.92 6.83 -7.86
C LEU A 83 -3.44 7.20 -8.01
N TYR A 84 -3.12 8.14 -8.90
CA TYR A 84 -1.75 8.65 -9.03
C TYR A 84 -1.27 9.28 -7.72
N GLN A 85 -2.07 10.14 -7.09
CA GLN A 85 -1.69 10.80 -5.84
C GLN A 85 -1.55 9.79 -4.68
N LYS A 86 -2.48 8.84 -4.59
CA LYS A 86 -2.47 7.75 -3.61
C LYS A 86 -1.22 6.88 -3.75
N LEU A 87 -0.94 6.43 -4.98
CA LEU A 87 0.23 5.61 -5.29
C LEU A 87 1.54 6.37 -4.97
N SER A 88 1.64 7.63 -5.38
CA SER A 88 2.85 8.42 -5.18
C SER A 88 3.16 8.65 -3.70
N TYR A 89 2.14 8.94 -2.88
CA TYR A 89 2.33 9.07 -1.43
C TYR A 89 2.75 7.74 -0.80
N ARG A 90 2.07 6.64 -1.14
CA ARG A 90 2.36 5.31 -0.58
C ARG A 90 3.76 4.82 -0.94
N ASN A 91 4.21 5.13 -2.16
CA ASN A 91 5.56 4.89 -2.61
C ASN A 91 6.60 5.69 -1.83
N PHE A 92 6.32 6.98 -1.56
CA PHE A 92 7.21 7.82 -0.75
C PHE A 92 7.33 7.29 0.69
N THR A 93 6.21 6.92 1.32
CA THR A 93 6.22 6.29 2.65
C THR A 93 7.02 5.00 2.65
N ALA A 94 6.90 4.16 1.62
CA ALA A 94 7.65 2.91 1.54
C ALA A 94 9.15 3.09 1.31
N LEU A 95 9.56 4.17 0.64
CA LEU A 95 10.97 4.54 0.51
C LEU A 95 11.57 4.89 1.89
N ILE A 96 10.84 5.67 2.69
CA ILE A 96 11.22 5.99 4.07
C ILE A 96 11.26 4.73 4.93
N LEU A 97 10.30 3.82 4.75
CA LEU A 97 10.21 2.55 5.48
C LEU A 97 11.34 1.57 5.14
N LEU A 98 11.91 1.66 3.94
CA LEU A 98 12.96 0.74 3.48
C LEU A 98 14.21 0.85 4.35
N ILE A 99 14.61 2.07 4.73
CA ILE A 99 15.83 2.34 5.49
C ILE A 99 15.84 1.63 6.86
N PRO A 100 14.84 1.82 7.75
CA PRO A 100 14.81 1.12 9.03
C PRO A 100 14.65 -0.39 8.85
N SER A 101 13.91 -0.84 7.83
CA SER A 101 13.75 -2.28 7.55
C SER A 101 15.07 -2.96 7.20
N LEU A 102 15.95 -2.28 6.43
CA LEU A 102 17.30 -2.80 6.12
C LEU A 102 18.20 -2.82 7.35
N ILE A 103 18.13 -1.79 8.20
CA ILE A 103 18.92 -1.73 9.46
C ILE A 103 18.55 -2.90 10.39
N PHE A 104 17.26 -3.22 10.52
CA PHE A 104 16.79 -4.35 11.33
C PHE A 104 17.15 -5.72 10.75
N ILE A 105 17.46 -5.82 9.46
CA ILE A 105 17.89 -7.10 8.87
C ILE A 105 19.40 -7.31 9.06
N TYR A 106 20.20 -6.26 8.86
CA TYR A 106 21.67 -6.40 8.80
C TYR A 106 22.41 -6.07 10.09
N THR A 107 21.86 -5.22 10.97
CA THR A 107 22.64 -4.67 12.09
C THR A 107 22.10 -5.09 13.45
N TYR A 108 20.77 -5.14 13.62
CA TYR A 108 20.14 -5.43 14.91
C TYR A 108 19.00 -6.43 14.76
N THR A 109 18.99 -7.49 15.57
CA THR A 109 17.80 -8.34 15.69
C THR A 109 16.63 -7.49 16.19
N PRO A 110 15.51 -7.44 15.46
CA PRO A 110 14.41 -6.56 15.81
C PRO A 110 13.77 -7.02 17.12
N THR A 111 13.66 -6.11 18.09
CA THR A 111 12.82 -6.36 19.25
C THR A 111 11.34 -6.27 18.84
N PRO A 112 10.43 -7.03 19.47
CA PRO A 112 9.00 -6.94 19.19
C PRO A 112 8.47 -5.51 19.26
N SER A 113 8.90 -4.75 20.28
CA SER A 113 8.49 -3.36 20.47
C SER A 113 8.92 -2.45 19.31
N ALA A 114 10.13 -2.61 18.77
CA ALA A 114 10.60 -1.83 17.64
C ALA A 114 9.83 -2.12 16.33
N LEU A 115 9.44 -3.38 16.11
CA LEU A 115 8.61 -3.73 14.95
C LEU A 115 7.18 -3.19 15.07
N TYR A 116 6.58 -3.25 16.27
CA TYR A 116 5.26 -2.68 16.51
C TYR A 116 5.24 -1.15 16.36
N THR A 117 6.28 -0.44 16.81
CA THR A 117 6.37 1.02 16.61
C THR A 117 6.52 1.36 15.12
N LEU A 118 7.31 0.59 14.38
CA LEU A 118 7.45 0.76 12.94
C LEU A 118 6.11 0.53 12.21
N LEU A 119 5.40 -0.54 12.56
CA LEU A 119 4.07 -0.83 12.03
C LEU A 119 3.07 0.29 12.36
N GLY A 120 3.06 0.78 13.60
CA GLY A 120 2.22 1.90 14.02
C GLY A 120 2.50 3.16 13.20
N LEU A 121 3.77 3.47 12.93
CA LEU A 121 4.18 4.61 12.11
C LEU A 121 3.69 4.47 10.66
N VAL A 122 3.78 3.25 10.10
CA VAL A 122 3.25 2.94 8.75
C VAL A 122 1.74 3.14 8.71
N VAL A 123 1.00 2.65 9.70
CA VAL A 123 -0.46 2.82 9.75
C VAL A 123 -0.84 4.30 9.88
N LEU A 124 -0.17 5.05 10.77
CA LEU A 124 -0.43 6.49 10.96
C LEU A 124 -0.16 7.29 9.67
N THR A 125 0.95 7.02 9.00
CA THR A 125 1.29 7.71 7.74
C THR A 125 0.29 7.38 6.62
N ASN A 126 -0.20 6.13 6.55
CA ASN A 126 -1.26 5.74 5.62
C ASN A 126 -2.56 6.52 5.88
N VAL A 127 -3.04 6.56 7.14
CA VAL A 127 -4.25 7.30 7.52
C VAL A 127 -4.10 8.79 7.22
N PHE A 128 -2.98 9.39 7.62
CA PHE A 128 -2.72 10.81 7.37
C PHE A 128 -2.74 11.13 5.87
N SER A 129 -2.20 10.25 5.04
CA SER A 129 -2.17 10.48 3.60
C SER A 129 -3.52 10.31 2.93
N LEU A 130 -4.36 9.39 3.41
CA LEU A 130 -5.75 9.29 3.00
C LEU A 130 -6.51 10.59 3.33
N LEU A 131 -6.32 11.13 4.54
CA LEU A 131 -6.90 12.42 4.95
C LEU A 131 -6.40 13.59 4.09
N LEU A 132 -5.10 13.65 3.76
CA LEU A 132 -4.56 14.69 2.89
C LEU A 132 -5.12 14.62 1.46
N ILE A 133 -5.21 13.41 0.89
CA ILE A 133 -5.76 13.19 -0.45
C ILE A 133 -7.24 13.59 -0.47
N TYR A 134 -7.97 13.23 0.58
CA TYR A 134 -9.37 13.62 0.75
C TYR A 134 -9.54 15.14 0.82
N ARG A 135 -8.78 15.82 1.69
CA ARG A 135 -8.83 17.29 1.81
C ARG A 135 -8.48 18.01 0.50
N LYS A 136 -7.48 17.51 -0.22
CA LYS A 136 -7.03 18.13 -1.48
C LYS A 136 -8.05 17.97 -2.62
N ASN A 137 -8.79 16.87 -2.64
CA ASN A 137 -9.75 16.55 -3.70
C ASN A 137 -11.22 16.72 -3.25
N GLN A 138 -11.46 17.43 -2.15
CA GLN A 138 -12.79 17.59 -1.55
C GLN A 138 -13.81 18.19 -2.54
N ASN A 139 -13.38 19.12 -3.40
CA ASN A 139 -14.25 19.75 -4.40
C ASN A 139 -14.58 18.83 -5.60
N LEU A 140 -13.75 17.83 -5.88
CA LEU A 140 -14.01 16.85 -6.93
C LEU A 140 -14.89 15.71 -6.39
N ILE A 141 -14.70 15.37 -5.11
CA ILE A 141 -15.46 14.34 -4.41
C ILE A 141 -16.86 14.86 -4.03
N SER A 142 -17.02 16.16 -3.73
CA SER A 142 -18.31 16.80 -3.38
C SER A 142 -19.43 16.58 -4.39
N GLY A 143 -19.10 16.49 -5.69
CA GLY A 143 -20.07 16.21 -6.75
C GLY A 143 -20.62 14.77 -6.74
N ASN A 144 -19.86 13.81 -6.20
CA ASN A 144 -20.12 12.37 -6.30
C ASN A 144 -19.91 11.62 -4.97
N TRP A 145 -20.35 12.20 -3.83
CA TRP A 145 -20.09 11.66 -2.48
C TRP A 145 -20.52 10.21 -2.29
N PHE A 146 -21.68 9.83 -2.82
CA PHE A 146 -22.21 8.47 -2.67
C PHE A 146 -21.28 7.43 -3.32
N TYR A 147 -20.73 7.75 -4.50
CA TYR A 147 -19.78 6.88 -5.22
C TYR A 147 -18.46 6.73 -4.46
N PHE A 148 -17.98 7.80 -3.84
CA PHE A 148 -16.77 7.75 -3.01
C PHE A 148 -16.94 6.85 -1.78
N ILE A 149 -18.11 6.91 -1.12
CA ILE A 149 -18.44 6.03 0.01
C ILE A 149 -18.52 4.57 -0.46
N LEU A 150 -19.20 4.29 -1.58
CA LEU A 150 -19.28 2.95 -2.15
C LEU A 150 -17.88 2.39 -2.48
N TYR A 151 -17.01 3.21 -3.05
CA TYR A 151 -15.60 2.88 -3.31
C TYR A 151 -14.83 2.54 -2.03
N LEU A 152 -14.89 3.38 -1.00
CA LEU A 152 -14.20 3.15 0.27
C LEU A 152 -14.69 1.87 0.96
N CYS A 153 -16.01 1.66 1.00
CA CYS A 153 -16.59 0.48 1.62
C CYS A 153 -16.24 -0.81 0.86
N ALA A 154 -16.38 -0.83 -0.46
CA ALA A 154 -16.23 -2.04 -1.26
C ALA A 154 -14.76 -2.43 -1.48
N LEU A 155 -13.86 -1.47 -1.68
CA LEU A 155 -12.51 -1.75 -2.16
C LEU A 155 -11.41 -1.51 -1.13
N GLU A 156 -11.66 -0.66 -0.14
CA GLU A 156 -10.73 -0.48 0.97
C GLU A 156 -11.14 -1.31 2.18
N ILE A 157 -12.38 -1.19 2.65
CA ILE A 157 -12.81 -1.79 3.93
C ILE A 157 -13.12 -3.29 3.79
N ALA A 158 -13.84 -3.70 2.75
CA ALA A 158 -14.23 -5.11 2.55
C ALA A 158 -13.05 -6.12 2.55
N PRO A 159 -11.91 -5.89 1.86
CA PRO A 159 -10.81 -6.86 1.90
C PRO A 159 -10.20 -7.03 3.30
N TYR A 160 -10.18 -6.00 4.16
CA TYR A 160 -9.74 -6.14 5.55
C TYR A 160 -10.70 -7.00 6.37
N ILE A 161 -12.01 -6.86 6.15
CA ILE A 161 -13.04 -7.70 6.81
C ILE A 161 -12.88 -9.17 6.40
N ILE A 162 -12.64 -9.42 5.11
CA ILE A 162 -12.41 -10.78 4.59
C ILE A 162 -11.14 -11.38 5.22
N LEU A 163 -10.05 -10.61 5.29
CA LEU A 163 -8.78 -11.05 5.91
C LEU A 163 -8.95 -11.36 7.40
N TYR A 164 -9.63 -10.50 8.14
CA TYR A 164 -9.91 -10.71 9.56
C TYR A 164 -10.72 -12.00 9.79
N LYS A 165 -11.74 -12.22 8.97
CA LYS A 165 -12.55 -13.44 9.05
C LYS A 165 -11.73 -14.69 8.72
N LEU A 166 -10.81 -14.62 7.75
CA LEU A 166 -9.96 -15.74 7.38
C LEU A 166 -8.94 -16.11 8.47
N ILE A 167 -8.40 -15.13 9.20
CA ILE A 167 -7.41 -15.35 10.27
C ILE A 167 -8.08 -15.87 11.56
N THR A 168 -9.33 -15.46 11.82
CA THR A 168 -10.04 -15.80 13.06
C THR A 168 -10.80 -17.15 12.97
N ILE A 169 -10.95 -17.70 11.77
CA ILE A 169 -11.61 -19.01 11.52
C ILE A 169 -10.57 -20.14 11.54
#